data_AF-A0A6J2YUL9-F1
#
_entry.id   AF-A0A6J2YUL9-F1
#
_cell.length_a   1.000
_cell.length_b   1.000
_cell.length_c   1.000
_cell.angle_alpha   90.00
_cell.angle_beta   90.00
_cell.angle_gamma   90.00
#
_symmetry.space_group_name_H-M   'P 1'
#
loop_
_entity.id
_entity.type
_entity.pdbx_description
1 polymer ?
#
loop_
_entity_poly.entity_id
_entity_poly.type
_entity_poly.pdbx_seq_one_letter_code
_entity_poly.pdbx_strand_id
1 'polypeptide(L)'
;MTGKSNILFGICWFFQISYSKNIENYLINTSKCTVPDLPPFFTNWPSYISSLPISCSEFDPLPTYTTVKNNVATLHVREEAFANYSTEYSPTRCCYSYVFRNGTENQPDVGISVTNCLKFQQSVVLLHDTVWVSCSNYIETNIGYTRGFPIFPIYANVHQVVRPYQSFVQKGQRLQESSPKRPTSVLVIVIDSVSRLNFIRTMPKTREYILKNGFHEFKGYNKIDDNTFPNAMALLTGMNLRDSFSICQPRTLDGLNNCQFIWKDYQKLGYSTAYAEDWAPIATFNYFKKGFRYPPTDYYFKPYMDVLKYLETKIQDDMPFCAGPESQGDRTLNLAYDFATTLKDSPSFGIFWMNTFSHNVITTPKTMDERVKTFFEKLKSSGVLDESIVVLLSDHGVRFGNIINTTRGYYELRLPMNYVSLPDWFITAYPKETRNFDDNTKLLTSTYDMYMTLQHILSLSGTNYTMRPSLACPNCRSLFEKIPLERSCNDAGIPDIWCTCNLDLNTSED
;
A
#
# COMPACT_ATOMS: atom_id res chain seq x y z
N MET A 1 -41.91 70.46 27.04
CA MET A 1 -40.93 69.57 27.71
C MET A 1 -40.89 68.29 26.88
N THR A 2 -39.98 68.18 25.88
CA THR A 2 -38.60 67.62 25.96
C THR A 2 -38.63 66.09 26.11
N GLY A 3 -38.03 65.22 25.28
CA GLY A 3 -37.10 65.26 24.13
C GLY A 3 -37.13 63.87 23.41
N LYS A 4 -36.75 63.72 22.13
CA LYS A 4 -35.39 63.39 21.58
C LYS A 4 -34.74 62.16 22.28
N SER A 5 -34.09 61.18 21.65
CA SER A 5 -33.72 60.84 20.27
C SER A 5 -32.96 59.48 20.30
N ASN A 6 -32.77 58.86 19.13
CA ASN A 6 -31.67 57.96 18.70
C ASN A 6 -32.00 56.49 18.49
N ILE A 7 -32.27 56.15 17.22
CA ILE A 7 -31.98 54.84 16.63
C ILE A 7 -30.78 55.07 15.70
N LEU A 8 -29.63 54.49 16.05
CA LEU A 8 -28.43 54.49 15.21
C LEU A 8 -28.65 53.51 14.04
N PHE A 9 -28.59 54.02 12.81
CA PHE A 9 -28.29 53.21 11.63
C PHE A 9 -26.78 52.94 11.60
N GLY A 10 -26.38 51.74 12.02
CA GLY A 10 -25.03 51.23 11.80
C GLY A 10 -24.92 50.69 10.37
N ILE A 11 -24.29 51.45 9.49
CA ILE A 11 -23.86 50.99 8.16
C ILE A 11 -22.75 49.97 8.39
N CYS A 12 -23.07 48.68 8.31
CA CYS A 12 -22.06 47.62 8.30
C CYS A 12 -21.49 47.56 6.88
N TRP A 13 -20.38 48.27 6.67
CA TRP A 13 -19.51 48.00 5.53
C TRP A 13 -18.98 46.59 5.70
N PHE A 14 -19.55 45.62 4.98
CA PHE A 14 -18.87 44.37 4.73
C PHE A 14 -17.62 44.70 3.91
N PHE A 15 -16.47 44.77 4.59
CA PHE A 15 -15.19 44.57 3.91
C PHE A 15 -15.20 43.12 3.41
N GLN A 16 -15.66 42.91 2.17
CA GLN A 16 -15.22 41.78 1.36
C GLN A 16 -13.73 41.98 1.13
N ILE A 17 -12.91 41.38 1.99
CA ILE A 17 -11.50 41.21 1.69
C ILE A 17 -11.44 40.08 0.66
N SER A 18 -11.49 40.44 -0.62
CA SER A 18 -11.15 39.55 -1.71
C SER A 18 -9.66 39.20 -1.61
N TYR A 19 -9.34 38.04 -1.05
CA TYR A 19 -8.00 37.47 -1.20
C TYR A 19 -7.93 36.76 -2.55
N SER A 20 -7.86 37.52 -3.66
CA SER A 20 -7.31 36.97 -4.91
C SER A 20 -5.80 36.85 -4.71
N LYS A 21 -5.35 35.75 -4.10
CA LYS A 21 -3.92 35.48 -4.03
C LYS A 21 -3.50 35.06 -5.44
N ASN A 22 -2.87 35.97 -6.19
CA ASN A 22 -2.16 35.64 -7.42
C ASN A 22 -1.30 34.40 -7.13
N ILE A 23 -1.52 33.32 -7.87
CA ILE A 23 -0.68 32.12 -7.77
C ILE A 23 0.61 32.45 -8.50
N GLU A 24 1.62 32.83 -7.74
CA GLU A 24 2.94 33.19 -8.29
C GLU A 24 3.80 31.96 -8.61
N ASN A 25 3.48 30.79 -8.05
CA ASN A 25 4.28 29.56 -8.18
C ASN A 25 3.49 28.39 -8.77
N TYR A 26 4.14 27.65 -9.66
CA TYR A 26 3.58 26.49 -10.37
C TYR A 26 4.41 25.25 -10.11
N LEU A 27 3.73 24.12 -9.87
CA LEU A 27 4.30 22.79 -9.79
C LEU A 27 4.77 22.30 -11.16
N ILE A 28 3.95 22.56 -12.17
CA ILE A 28 4.26 22.38 -13.60
C ILE A 28 3.86 23.68 -14.30
N ASN A 29 4.76 24.24 -15.10
CA ASN A 29 4.49 25.46 -15.88
C ASN A 29 5.02 25.31 -17.30
N THR A 30 4.14 24.89 -18.20
CA THR A 30 4.43 24.65 -19.62
C THR A 30 3.28 25.19 -20.45
N SER A 31 3.47 25.33 -21.77
CA SER A 31 2.42 25.87 -22.63
C SER A 31 1.18 24.96 -22.72
N LYS A 32 1.36 23.65 -22.50
CA LYS A 32 0.27 22.66 -22.53
C LYS A 32 -0.28 22.29 -21.17
N CYS A 33 0.46 22.53 -20.09
CA CYS A 33 0.05 22.16 -18.75
C CYS A 33 0.57 23.16 -17.72
N THR A 34 -0.36 23.72 -16.96
CA THR A 34 -0.09 24.52 -15.77
C THR A 34 -0.77 23.87 -14.56
N VAL A 35 0.01 23.60 -13.52
CA VAL A 35 -0.47 23.08 -12.24
C VAL A 35 0.06 24.00 -11.15
N PRO A 36 -0.79 24.62 -10.32
CA PRO A 36 -0.35 25.53 -9.27
C PRO A 36 0.45 24.79 -8.17
N ASP A 37 1.47 25.45 -7.62
CA ASP A 37 2.17 24.94 -6.42
C ASP A 37 1.45 25.43 -5.17
N LEU A 38 0.45 24.66 -4.73
CA LEU A 38 -0.37 24.99 -3.57
C LEU A 38 0.40 24.73 -2.27
N PRO A 39 0.34 25.65 -1.29
CA PRO A 39 0.95 25.41 0.01
C PRO A 39 0.27 24.20 0.68
N PRO A 40 1.04 23.31 1.33
CA PRO A 40 0.48 22.12 1.96
C PRO A 40 -0.47 22.49 3.10
N PHE A 41 -0.15 23.53 3.87
CA PHE A 41 -0.96 24.04 4.99
C PHE A 41 -1.77 25.29 4.60
N PHE A 42 -3.00 25.41 5.09
CA PHE A 42 -3.91 26.53 4.79
C PHE A 42 -4.90 26.80 5.94
N THR A 43 -5.50 27.99 5.96
CA THR A 43 -6.58 28.39 6.87
C THR A 43 -7.79 27.47 6.69
N ASN A 44 -8.31 26.89 7.78
CA ASN A 44 -9.36 25.84 7.77
C ASN A 44 -8.91 24.44 7.33
N TRP A 45 -7.60 24.13 7.27
CA TRP A 45 -7.17 22.73 7.33
C TRP A 45 -7.88 22.06 8.52
N PRO A 46 -8.47 20.85 8.39
CA PRO A 46 -9.27 20.25 9.46
C PRO A 46 -8.46 20.14 10.76
N SER A 47 -8.56 21.17 11.60
CA SER A 47 -8.12 21.15 12.99
C SER A 47 -9.04 20.24 13.83
N TYR A 48 -10.13 19.75 13.23
CA TYR A 48 -11.23 19.10 13.92
C TYR A 48 -11.25 17.57 13.89
N ILE A 49 -10.31 16.90 13.21
CA ILE A 49 -10.20 15.43 13.33
C ILE A 49 -8.74 15.07 13.53
N SER A 50 -8.27 15.32 14.75
CA SER A 50 -7.05 14.65 15.19
C SER A 50 -7.40 13.23 15.59
N SER A 51 -7.41 12.30 14.62
CA SER A 51 -7.40 10.88 14.94
C SER A 51 -6.17 10.60 15.80
N LEU A 52 -6.38 10.29 17.09
CA LEU A 52 -5.31 9.88 17.97
C LEU A 52 -4.88 8.46 17.55
N PRO A 53 -3.59 8.10 17.67
CA PRO A 53 -3.16 6.74 17.39
C PRO A 53 -3.95 5.74 18.26
N ILE A 54 -4.49 4.69 17.64
CA ILE A 54 -5.10 3.58 18.37
C ILE A 54 -4.02 2.55 18.68
N SER A 55 -3.92 2.11 19.93
CA SER A 55 -3.07 0.97 20.30
C SER A 55 -3.82 -0.34 20.08
N CYS A 56 -3.26 -1.24 19.29
CA CYS A 56 -3.83 -2.57 19.03
C CYS A 56 -3.55 -3.58 20.16
N SER A 57 -2.44 -3.42 20.88
CA SER A 57 -2.13 -4.18 22.09
C SER A 57 -1.91 -3.25 23.27
N GLU A 58 -2.31 -3.69 24.46
CA GLU A 58 -1.99 -3.00 25.72
C GLU A 58 -0.62 -3.44 26.28
N PHE A 59 -0.11 -4.59 25.81
CA PHE A 59 1.09 -5.22 26.33
C PHE A 59 2.11 -5.48 25.22
N ASP A 60 3.39 -5.28 25.55
CA ASP A 60 4.55 -5.56 24.71
C ASP A 60 5.66 -6.14 25.62
N PRO A 61 6.38 -7.21 25.23
CA PRO A 61 6.28 -7.97 23.97
C PRO A 61 4.97 -8.76 23.82
N LEU A 62 4.57 -9.03 22.58
CA LEU A 62 3.46 -9.94 22.29
C LEU A 62 3.78 -11.39 22.70
N PRO A 63 2.81 -12.16 23.22
CA PRO A 63 3.02 -13.53 23.68
C PRO A 63 3.48 -14.55 22.65
N THR A 64 3.31 -14.28 21.36
CA THR A 64 3.71 -15.21 20.29
C THR A 64 4.40 -14.47 19.16
N TYR A 65 5.36 -15.13 18.52
CA TYR A 65 6.10 -14.60 17.38
C TYR A 65 6.61 -15.74 16.51
N THR A 66 6.99 -15.43 15.27
CA THR A 66 7.61 -16.39 14.36
C THR A 66 9.04 -16.00 14.03
N THR A 67 9.84 -16.99 13.64
CA THR A 67 11.20 -16.79 13.12
C THR A 67 11.41 -17.69 11.91
N VAL A 68 12.17 -17.22 10.93
CA VAL A 68 12.65 -18.04 9.81
C VAL A 68 14.19 -18.10 9.89
N LYS A 69 14.74 -19.30 10.11
CA LYS A 69 16.20 -19.54 10.13
C LYS A 69 16.52 -20.75 9.27
N ASN A 70 17.45 -20.62 8.32
CA ASN A 70 17.81 -21.70 7.39
C ASN A 70 16.57 -22.33 6.72
N ASN A 71 15.63 -21.50 6.28
CA ASN A 71 14.36 -21.89 5.64
C ASN A 71 13.38 -22.65 6.56
N VAL A 72 13.70 -22.80 7.84
CA VAL A 72 12.82 -23.38 8.86
C VAL A 72 12.06 -22.28 9.55
N ALA A 73 10.74 -22.28 9.37
CA ALA A 73 9.82 -21.41 10.10
C ALA A 73 9.44 -22.04 11.43
N THR A 74 9.55 -21.28 12.51
CA THR A 74 9.22 -21.73 13.87
C THR A 74 8.31 -20.71 14.52
N LEU A 75 7.20 -21.19 15.10
CA LEU A 75 6.32 -20.42 15.98
C LEU A 75 6.82 -20.59 17.42
N HIS A 76 6.84 -19.49 18.16
CA HIS A 76 7.32 -19.43 19.54
C HIS A 76 6.29 -18.81 20.47
N VAL A 77 6.34 -19.21 21.73
CA VAL A 77 5.62 -18.65 22.88
C VAL A 77 6.62 -17.91 23.75
N ARG A 78 6.30 -16.67 24.13
CA ARG A 78 7.01 -15.90 25.17
C ARG A 78 6.27 -16.10 26.49
N GLU A 79 6.72 -17.06 27.29
CA GLU A 79 6.07 -17.39 28.57
C GLU A 79 5.99 -16.16 29.49
N GLU A 80 7.05 -15.35 29.51
CA GLU A 80 7.15 -14.13 30.30
C GLU A 80 6.12 -13.06 29.93
N ALA A 81 5.64 -13.04 28.69
CA ALA A 81 4.64 -12.07 28.24
C ALA A 81 3.24 -12.38 28.82
N PHE A 82 2.97 -13.63 29.20
CA PHE A 82 1.66 -14.03 29.76
C PHE A 82 1.39 -13.53 31.17
N ALA A 83 2.40 -13.03 31.89
CA ALA A 83 2.20 -12.39 33.19
C ALA A 83 1.22 -11.20 33.10
N ASN A 84 1.08 -10.59 31.93
CA ASN A 84 0.14 -9.49 31.67
C ASN A 84 -1.25 -9.95 31.23
N TYR A 85 -1.41 -11.21 30.82
CA TYR A 85 -2.65 -11.77 30.26
C TYR A 85 -3.32 -12.79 31.17
N SER A 86 -2.59 -13.34 32.16
CA SER A 86 -3.06 -14.38 33.06
C SER A 86 -2.71 -14.07 34.52
N THR A 87 -3.48 -14.63 35.45
CA THR A 87 -3.18 -14.59 36.88
C THR A 87 -2.24 -15.74 37.25
N GLU A 88 -1.42 -15.54 38.28
CA GLU A 88 -0.35 -16.45 38.75
C GLU A 88 -0.81 -17.90 39.01
N TYR A 89 -2.12 -18.12 39.16
CA TYR A 89 -2.73 -19.39 39.56
C TYR A 89 -3.29 -20.26 38.42
N SER A 90 -3.11 -19.88 37.15
CA SER A 90 -3.63 -20.65 36.00
C SER A 90 -2.59 -20.92 34.93
N PRO A 91 -2.19 -22.19 34.68
CA PRO A 91 -1.27 -22.50 33.59
C PRO A 91 -1.89 -22.14 32.24
N THR A 92 -1.21 -21.27 31.49
CA THR A 92 -1.59 -20.93 30.11
C THR A 92 -1.20 -22.05 29.18
N ARG A 93 -2.13 -22.46 28.31
CA ARG A 93 -1.84 -23.43 27.24
C ARG A 93 -2.19 -22.82 25.89
N CYS A 94 -1.25 -22.90 24.96
CA CYS A 94 -1.43 -22.46 23.59
C CYS A 94 -1.63 -23.65 22.65
N CYS A 95 -2.40 -23.41 21.60
CA CYS A 95 -2.48 -24.30 20.46
C CYS A 95 -2.47 -23.47 19.17
N TYR A 96 -2.16 -24.11 18.06
CA TYR A 96 -2.08 -23.47 16.76
C TYR A 96 -2.85 -24.25 15.70
N SER A 97 -3.38 -23.54 14.70
CA SER A 97 -4.07 -24.13 13.55
C SER A 97 -3.51 -23.55 12.26
N TYR A 98 -3.36 -24.37 11.24
CA TYR A 98 -3.03 -23.89 9.90
C TYR A 98 -4.25 -23.29 9.24
N VAL A 99 -4.02 -22.20 8.50
CA VAL A 99 -5.05 -21.50 7.73
C VAL A 99 -4.79 -21.76 6.27
N PHE A 100 -5.82 -22.21 5.56
CA PHE A 100 -5.77 -22.45 4.13
C PHE A 100 -6.83 -21.63 3.41
N ARG A 101 -6.52 -21.27 2.17
CA ARG A 101 -7.50 -20.74 1.24
C ARG A 101 -8.60 -21.77 0.98
N ASN A 102 -9.86 -21.36 1.12
CA ASN A 102 -11.01 -22.23 0.91
C ASN A 102 -12.18 -21.44 0.31
N GLY A 103 -12.02 -21.03 -0.94
CA GLY A 103 -13.06 -20.35 -1.70
C GLY A 103 -14.13 -21.31 -2.22
N THR A 104 -15.30 -20.77 -2.55
CA THR A 104 -16.40 -21.53 -3.18
C THR A 104 -16.32 -21.44 -4.71
N GLU A 105 -17.05 -22.26 -5.45
CA GLU A 105 -17.09 -22.15 -6.92
C GLU A 105 -17.52 -20.75 -7.41
N ASN A 106 -18.46 -20.12 -6.69
CA ASN A 106 -19.01 -18.81 -7.02
C ASN A 106 -18.15 -17.63 -6.54
N GLN A 107 -17.33 -17.85 -5.50
CA GLN A 107 -16.42 -16.88 -4.90
C GLN A 107 -15.09 -17.59 -4.59
N PRO A 108 -14.29 -17.91 -5.62
CA PRO A 108 -13.15 -18.82 -5.49
C PRO A 108 -11.99 -18.21 -4.72
N ASP A 109 -12.00 -16.89 -4.55
CA ASP A 109 -10.99 -16.13 -3.85
C ASP A 109 -11.41 -15.71 -2.45
N VAL A 110 -12.64 -16.00 -2.01
CA VAL A 110 -13.14 -15.55 -0.71
C VAL A 110 -13.41 -16.76 0.17
N GLY A 111 -12.70 -16.85 1.29
CA GLY A 111 -12.93 -17.88 2.29
C GLY A 111 -11.67 -18.61 2.71
N ILE A 112 -11.71 -19.12 3.94
CA ILE A 112 -10.62 -19.84 4.58
C ILE A 112 -11.14 -21.09 5.27
N SER A 113 -10.26 -22.08 5.44
CA SER A 113 -10.46 -23.22 6.33
C SER A 113 -9.34 -23.24 7.35
N VAL A 114 -9.66 -23.65 8.57
CA VAL A 114 -8.72 -23.73 9.68
C VAL A 114 -8.64 -25.18 10.15
N THR A 115 -7.45 -25.71 10.40
CA THR A 115 -7.28 -27.07 10.92
C THR A 115 -7.68 -27.16 12.41
N ASN A 116 -7.76 -28.38 12.93
CA ASN A 116 -7.82 -28.59 14.38
C ASN A 116 -6.63 -27.92 15.08
N CYS A 117 -6.89 -27.39 16.28
CA CYS A 117 -5.88 -26.70 17.07
C CYS A 117 -4.91 -27.72 17.68
N LEU A 118 -3.65 -27.69 17.23
CA LEU A 118 -2.58 -28.56 17.67
C LEU A 118 -1.87 -27.93 18.87
N LYS A 119 -1.76 -28.69 19.96
CA LYS A 119 -1.08 -28.23 21.18
C LYS A 119 0.42 -28.14 20.93
N PHE A 120 1.04 -27.10 21.49
CA PHE A 120 2.48 -26.95 21.56
C PHE A 120 2.85 -26.26 22.87
N GLN A 121 4.10 -26.39 23.31
CA GLN A 121 4.56 -25.81 24.57
C GLN A 121 5.30 -24.49 24.30
N GLN A 122 6.59 -24.54 24.01
CA GLN A 122 7.42 -23.34 23.82
C GLN A 122 7.57 -22.95 22.36
N SER A 123 7.82 -23.92 21.49
CA SER A 123 7.97 -23.68 20.06
C SER A 123 7.55 -24.88 19.23
N VAL A 124 7.26 -24.63 17.95
CA VAL A 124 6.90 -25.66 16.98
C VAL A 124 7.35 -25.25 15.58
N VAL A 125 7.92 -26.19 14.84
CA VAL A 125 8.26 -26.00 13.43
C VAL A 125 6.99 -26.00 12.60
N LEU A 126 6.82 -24.96 11.78
CA LEU A 126 5.64 -24.75 10.95
C LEU A 126 5.78 -25.46 9.60
N LEU A 127 4.75 -26.23 9.25
CA LEU A 127 4.65 -26.89 7.94
C LEU A 127 4.04 -25.95 6.89
N HIS A 128 3.12 -25.07 7.28
CA HIS A 128 2.46 -24.11 6.40
C HIS A 128 2.71 -22.66 6.85
N ASP A 129 2.50 -21.71 5.92
CA ASP A 129 2.95 -20.34 6.13
C ASP A 129 2.06 -19.51 7.07
N THR A 130 0.75 -19.76 7.03
CA THR A 130 -0.23 -19.03 7.82
C THR A 130 -0.68 -19.87 9.01
N VAL A 131 -0.52 -19.33 10.22
CA VAL A 131 -0.86 -20.01 11.46
C VAL A 131 -1.69 -19.12 12.39
N TRP A 132 -2.86 -19.62 12.79
CA TRP A 132 -3.66 -19.07 13.87
C TRP A 132 -3.14 -19.62 15.19
N VAL A 133 -2.92 -18.78 16.19
CA VAL A 133 -2.56 -19.17 17.55
C VAL A 133 -3.64 -18.73 18.53
N SER A 134 -4.02 -19.62 19.44
CA SER A 134 -4.99 -19.36 20.50
C SER A 134 -4.43 -19.87 21.82
N CYS A 135 -4.48 -19.04 22.85
CA CYS A 135 -4.03 -19.38 24.20
C CYS A 135 -5.16 -19.16 25.20
N SER A 136 -5.32 -20.09 26.13
CA SER A 136 -6.35 -20.04 27.18
C SER A 136 -5.78 -20.45 28.52
N ASN A 137 -6.35 -19.90 29.59
CA ASN A 137 -6.13 -20.39 30.94
C ASN A 137 -6.81 -21.73 31.16
N TYR A 138 -6.11 -22.64 31.83
CA TYR A 138 -6.65 -23.93 32.22
C TYR A 138 -6.80 -23.98 33.74
N ILE A 139 -8.00 -24.29 34.24
CA ILE A 139 -8.23 -24.57 35.66
C ILE A 139 -8.07 -26.09 35.87
N GLU A 140 -7.08 -26.49 36.67
CA GLU A 140 -7.00 -27.86 37.17
C GLU A 140 -7.99 -28.02 38.33
N THR A 141 -9.16 -28.61 38.07
CA THR A 141 -10.09 -28.99 39.14
C THR A 141 -9.68 -30.36 39.70
N ASN A 142 -9.41 -30.45 41.00
CA ASN A 142 -9.14 -31.70 41.76
C ASN A 142 -10.36 -32.63 41.90
N ILE A 143 -11.35 -32.53 41.01
CA ILE A 143 -12.51 -33.43 40.95
C ILE A 143 -12.32 -34.27 39.70
N GLY A 144 -12.10 -35.57 39.91
CA GLY A 144 -11.86 -36.53 38.85
C GLY A 144 -12.87 -36.40 37.71
N TYR A 145 -12.35 -36.34 36.48
CA TYR A 145 -13.13 -36.42 35.25
C TYR A 145 -14.22 -35.35 35.06
N THR A 146 -13.83 -34.09 34.89
CA THR A 146 -14.60 -33.18 34.03
C THR A 146 -13.65 -32.36 33.15
N ARG A 147 -13.87 -32.46 31.83
CA ARG A 147 -13.27 -31.64 30.79
C ARG A 147 -13.20 -30.18 31.27
N GLY A 148 -12.00 -29.67 31.53
CA GLY A 148 -11.82 -28.25 31.82
C GLY A 148 -12.42 -27.46 30.66
N PHE A 149 -13.47 -26.67 30.94
CA PHE A 149 -14.08 -25.80 29.94
C PHE A 149 -13.00 -24.82 29.48
N PRO A 150 -12.72 -24.68 28.17
CA PRO A 150 -11.90 -23.59 27.70
C PRO A 150 -12.62 -22.29 28.10
N ILE A 151 -12.03 -21.57 29.06
CA ILE A 151 -12.35 -20.16 29.24
C ILE A 151 -11.96 -19.49 27.91
N PHE A 152 -12.77 -18.54 27.44
CA PHE A 152 -12.53 -17.76 26.22
C PHE A 152 -11.03 -17.44 26.05
N PRO A 153 -10.49 -17.51 24.83
CA PRO A 153 -9.06 -17.32 24.61
C PRO A 153 -8.61 -15.99 25.21
N ILE A 154 -7.60 -16.03 26.09
CA ILE A 154 -7.01 -14.85 26.71
C ILE A 154 -6.08 -14.11 25.73
N TYR A 155 -5.67 -14.81 24.67
CA TYR A 155 -4.85 -14.28 23.60
C TYR A 155 -5.13 -15.06 22.31
N ALA A 156 -5.29 -14.34 21.20
CA ALA A 156 -5.33 -14.90 19.87
C ALA A 156 -4.56 -14.01 18.90
N ASN A 157 -3.81 -14.62 17.99
CA ASN A 157 -3.12 -13.91 16.92
C ASN A 157 -2.96 -14.81 15.70
N VAL A 158 -2.72 -14.21 14.53
CA VAL A 158 -2.36 -14.93 13.31
C VAL A 158 -0.98 -14.46 12.86
N HIS A 159 -0.14 -15.42 12.50
CA HIS A 159 1.19 -15.17 11.94
C HIS A 159 1.24 -15.64 10.50
N GLN A 160 2.01 -14.92 9.69
CA GLN A 160 2.36 -15.28 8.33
C GLN A 160 3.87 -15.29 8.22
N VAL A 161 4.44 -16.40 7.75
CA VAL A 161 5.87 -16.47 7.44
C VAL A 161 6.13 -16.34 5.94
N VAL A 162 7.24 -15.70 5.58
CA VAL A 162 7.76 -15.73 4.22
C VAL A 162 8.98 -16.65 4.18
N ARG A 163 8.92 -17.69 3.35
CA ARG A 163 10.00 -18.67 3.20
C ARG A 163 10.56 -18.61 1.78
N PRO A 164 11.87 -18.76 1.58
CA PRO A 164 12.47 -18.80 0.25
C PRO A 164 12.25 -20.19 -0.33
N TYR A 165 11.11 -20.40 -1.00
CA TYR A 165 10.77 -21.68 -1.60
C TYR A 165 11.83 -22.08 -2.62
N GLN A 166 12.41 -23.27 -2.46
CA GLN A 166 13.53 -23.76 -3.27
C GLN A 166 13.24 -23.63 -4.78
N SER A 167 12.01 -23.93 -5.21
CA SER A 167 11.57 -23.83 -6.60
C SER A 167 11.59 -22.40 -7.15
N PHE A 168 11.34 -21.39 -6.32
CA PHE A 168 11.31 -19.98 -6.71
C PHE A 168 12.73 -19.39 -6.69
N VAL A 169 13.52 -19.69 -5.65
CA VAL A 169 14.91 -19.25 -5.56
C VAL A 169 15.75 -19.82 -6.71
N GLN A 170 15.58 -21.10 -7.05
CA GLN A 170 16.28 -21.71 -8.18
C GLN A 170 15.93 -21.07 -9.53
N LYS A 171 14.70 -20.55 -9.71
CA LYS A 171 14.35 -19.78 -10.91
C LYS A 171 15.11 -18.46 -10.95
N GLY A 172 15.18 -17.76 -9.81
CA GLY A 172 15.92 -16.51 -9.67
C GLY A 172 17.42 -16.68 -9.92
N GLN A 173 18.03 -17.73 -9.36
CA GLN A 173 19.44 -18.07 -9.58
C GLN A 173 19.75 -18.30 -11.07
N ARG A 174 18.92 -19.10 -11.76
CA ARG A 174 19.08 -19.31 -13.21
C ARG A 174 18.98 -18.00 -14.00
N LEU A 175 18.09 -17.10 -13.61
CA LEU A 175 17.99 -15.78 -14.23
C LEU A 175 19.27 -14.95 -14.01
N GLN A 176 19.80 -14.92 -12.78
CA GLN A 176 21.05 -14.22 -12.47
C GLN A 176 22.26 -14.78 -13.24
N GLU A 177 22.34 -16.11 -13.39
CA GLU A 177 23.42 -16.79 -14.11
C GLU A 177 23.34 -16.59 -15.63
N SER A 178 22.13 -16.51 -16.19
CA SER A 178 21.93 -16.43 -17.64
C SER A 178 21.81 -15.00 -18.18
N SER A 179 21.51 -14.02 -17.33
CA SER A 179 21.32 -12.65 -17.79
C SER A 179 22.65 -11.91 -17.99
N PRO A 180 22.86 -11.21 -19.13
CA PRO A 180 24.03 -10.38 -19.36
C PRO A 180 24.05 -9.11 -18.51
N LYS A 181 22.94 -8.80 -17.81
CA LYS A 181 22.79 -7.64 -16.93
C LYS A 181 22.25 -8.09 -15.58
N ARG A 182 22.56 -7.32 -14.53
CA ARG A 182 22.02 -7.56 -13.20
C ARG A 182 20.49 -7.44 -13.23
N PRO A 183 19.73 -8.49 -12.88
CA PRO A 183 18.28 -8.38 -12.74
C PRO A 183 17.92 -7.46 -11.58
N THR A 184 17.01 -6.52 -11.82
CA THR A 184 16.61 -5.51 -10.83
C THR A 184 15.33 -5.91 -10.11
N SER A 185 15.40 -6.11 -8.79
CA SER A 185 14.22 -6.34 -7.94
C SER A 185 13.40 -5.06 -7.78
N VAL A 186 12.08 -5.21 -7.63
CA VAL A 186 11.14 -4.09 -7.42
C VAL A 186 10.22 -4.37 -6.26
N LEU A 187 10.19 -3.45 -5.29
CA LEU A 187 9.24 -3.48 -4.16
C LEU A 187 8.31 -2.27 -4.25
N VAL A 188 7.02 -2.52 -4.42
CA VAL A 188 5.98 -1.48 -4.51
C VAL A 188 5.15 -1.47 -3.24
N ILE A 189 5.15 -0.32 -2.58
CA ILE A 189 4.35 -0.02 -1.38
C ILE A 189 3.27 0.98 -1.81
N VAL A 190 2.01 0.58 -1.62
CA VAL A 190 0.85 1.41 -1.98
C VAL A 190 0.07 1.77 -0.73
N ILE A 191 -0.07 3.06 -0.45
CA ILE A 191 -0.98 3.57 0.60
C ILE A 191 -2.15 4.24 -0.12
N ASP A 192 -3.33 3.64 -0.06
CA ASP A 192 -4.54 4.11 -0.73
C ASP A 192 -4.91 5.55 -0.30
N SER A 193 -5.42 6.35 -1.23
CA SER A 193 -6.07 7.65 -0.94
C SER A 193 -5.15 8.76 -0.42
N VAL A 194 -3.83 8.64 -0.55
CA VAL A 194 -2.88 9.66 -0.09
C VAL A 194 -2.38 10.53 -1.24
N SER A 195 -2.82 11.80 -1.25
CA SER A 195 -2.30 12.81 -2.18
C SER A 195 -0.87 13.23 -1.83
N ARG A 196 -0.18 13.86 -2.79
CA ARG A 196 1.12 14.50 -2.56
C ARG A 196 1.10 15.46 -1.37
N LEU A 197 0.14 16.38 -1.35
CA LEU A 197 0.04 17.40 -0.30
C LEU A 197 -0.41 16.78 1.04
N ASN A 198 -1.25 15.75 0.98
CA ASN A 198 -1.67 15.01 2.16
C ASN A 198 -0.50 14.29 2.83
N PHE A 199 0.37 13.65 2.04
CA PHE A 199 1.58 13.01 2.55
C PHE A 199 2.51 14.01 3.24
N ILE A 200 2.73 15.19 2.63
CA ILE A 200 3.52 16.28 3.24
C ILE A 200 2.99 16.68 4.61
N ARG A 201 1.65 16.76 4.77
CA ARG A 201 1.02 17.17 6.02
C ARG A 201 0.97 16.09 7.08
N THR A 202 0.63 14.86 6.69
CA THR A 202 0.25 13.80 7.62
C THR A 202 1.40 12.87 7.93
N MET A 203 2.36 12.70 7.03
CA MET A 203 3.50 11.80 7.23
C MET A 203 4.85 12.52 7.05
N PRO A 204 5.08 13.66 7.73
CA PRO A 204 6.27 14.48 7.52
C PRO A 204 7.55 13.73 7.90
N LYS A 205 7.54 12.87 8.93
CA LYS A 205 8.74 12.14 9.36
C LYS A 205 9.15 11.09 8.33
N THR A 206 8.17 10.34 7.81
CA THR A 206 8.38 9.38 6.71
C THR A 206 8.93 10.12 5.50
N ARG A 207 8.30 11.23 5.10
CA ARG A 207 8.71 12.00 3.93
C ARG A 207 10.14 12.53 4.06
N GLU A 208 10.49 13.11 5.19
CA GLU A 208 11.84 13.60 5.46
C GLU A 208 12.86 12.45 5.34
N TYR A 209 12.56 11.30 5.96
CA TYR A 209 13.44 10.14 5.92
C TYR A 209 13.67 9.64 4.50
N ILE A 210 12.62 9.41 3.70
CA ILE A 210 12.78 8.83 2.36
C ILE A 210 13.51 9.80 1.41
N LEU A 211 13.24 11.11 1.49
CA LEU A 211 13.94 12.10 0.67
C LEU A 211 15.43 12.17 1.01
N LYS A 212 15.78 12.08 2.30
CA LYS A 212 17.17 12.02 2.75
C LYS A 212 17.88 10.73 2.28
N ASN A 213 17.13 9.69 1.98
CA ASN A 213 17.64 8.39 1.52
C ASN A 213 17.41 8.16 0.01
N GLY A 214 17.38 9.23 -0.78
CA GLY A 214 17.47 9.12 -2.24
C GLY A 214 16.17 8.74 -2.96
N PHE A 215 15.00 8.95 -2.34
CA PHE A 215 13.74 8.82 -3.06
C PHE A 215 13.47 10.09 -3.90
N HIS A 216 13.08 9.87 -5.15
CA HIS A 216 12.73 10.92 -6.10
C HIS A 216 11.22 11.13 -6.10
N GLU A 217 10.78 12.37 -5.89
CA GLU A 217 9.35 12.75 -5.87
C GLU A 217 8.87 13.10 -7.27
N PHE A 218 7.93 12.33 -7.83
CA PHE A 218 7.24 12.68 -9.07
C PHE A 218 6.09 13.65 -8.76
N LYS A 219 6.43 14.94 -8.79
CA LYS A 219 5.54 16.02 -8.33
C LYS A 219 4.24 16.09 -9.12
N GLY A 220 4.31 15.88 -10.43
CA GLY A 220 3.20 15.93 -11.36
C GLY A 220 2.55 14.58 -11.65
N TYR A 221 2.72 13.59 -10.77
CA TYR A 221 2.11 12.27 -10.96
C TYR A 221 0.60 12.34 -10.79
N ASN A 222 -0.12 12.04 -11.87
CA ASN A 222 -1.57 12.17 -11.94
C ASN A 222 -2.23 10.80 -12.06
N LYS A 223 -3.33 10.59 -11.35
CA LYS A 223 -4.17 9.40 -11.48
C LYS A 223 -4.85 9.35 -12.85
N ILE A 224 -5.39 8.20 -13.22
CA ILE A 224 -6.06 8.03 -14.52
C ILE A 224 -7.57 7.88 -14.43
N ASP A 225 -8.11 7.54 -13.25
CA ASP A 225 -9.55 7.38 -13.04
C ASP A 225 -9.97 7.56 -11.57
N ASP A 226 -11.25 7.37 -11.27
CA ASP A 226 -11.87 7.73 -9.99
C ASP A 226 -11.24 7.04 -8.78
N ASN A 227 -11.31 5.70 -8.75
CA ASN A 227 -11.08 4.86 -7.57
C ASN A 227 -9.96 3.83 -7.78
N THR A 228 -9.75 2.98 -6.78
CA THR A 228 -8.69 1.98 -6.72
C THR A 228 -8.60 1.08 -7.94
N PHE A 229 -9.70 0.45 -8.34
CA PHE A 229 -9.66 -0.57 -9.37
C PHE A 229 -9.09 -0.09 -10.72
N PRO A 230 -9.59 0.97 -11.38
CA PRO A 230 -9.03 1.43 -12.64
C PRO A 230 -7.59 1.92 -12.51
N ASN A 231 -7.21 2.61 -11.43
CA ASN A 231 -5.82 3.05 -11.25
C ASN A 231 -4.88 1.86 -11.03
N ALA A 232 -5.29 0.85 -10.26
CA ALA A 232 -4.56 -0.41 -10.14
C ALA A 232 -4.44 -1.14 -11.49
N MET A 233 -5.52 -1.21 -12.28
CA MET A 233 -5.47 -1.82 -13.61
C MET A 233 -4.53 -1.06 -14.56
N ALA A 234 -4.51 0.26 -14.51
CA ALA A 234 -3.57 1.06 -15.29
C ALA A 234 -2.12 0.77 -14.90
N LEU A 235 -1.83 0.73 -13.59
CA LEU A 235 -0.50 0.44 -13.06
C LEU A 235 -0.01 -0.96 -13.43
N LEU A 236 -0.92 -1.94 -13.45
CA LEU A 236 -0.56 -3.36 -13.52
C LEU A 236 -0.73 -3.95 -14.91
N THR A 237 -1.51 -3.33 -15.79
CA THR A 237 -1.82 -3.87 -17.12
C THR A 237 -1.74 -2.84 -18.25
N GLY A 238 -1.60 -1.55 -17.93
CA GLY A 238 -1.68 -0.48 -18.94
C GLY A 238 -3.09 -0.30 -19.53
N MET A 239 -4.14 -0.82 -18.89
CA MET A 239 -5.52 -0.74 -19.35
C MET A 239 -6.29 0.34 -18.59
N ASN A 240 -7.24 1.00 -19.27
CA ASN A 240 -8.25 1.84 -18.62
C ASN A 240 -9.40 0.98 -18.07
N LEU A 241 -10.40 1.61 -17.45
CA LEU A 241 -11.57 0.92 -16.91
C LEU A 241 -12.34 0.10 -17.97
N ARG A 242 -12.56 0.68 -19.16
CA ARG A 242 -13.32 0.04 -20.25
C ARG A 242 -12.60 -1.23 -20.75
N ASP A 243 -11.31 -1.14 -20.99
CA ASP A 243 -10.49 -2.26 -21.46
C ASP A 243 -10.42 -3.34 -20.38
N SER A 244 -10.27 -2.94 -19.12
CA SER A 244 -10.30 -3.85 -17.97
C SER A 244 -11.62 -4.63 -17.91
N PHE A 245 -12.77 -3.99 -18.07
CA PHE A 245 -14.05 -4.71 -18.02
C PHE A 245 -14.33 -5.57 -19.25
N SER A 246 -13.86 -5.16 -20.43
CA SER A 246 -14.09 -5.90 -21.67
C SER A 246 -13.15 -7.10 -21.86
N ILE A 247 -11.87 -6.94 -21.54
CA ILE A 247 -10.82 -7.97 -21.71
C ILE A 247 -10.73 -8.85 -20.46
N CYS A 248 -10.53 -8.23 -19.29
CA CYS A 248 -10.33 -8.95 -18.04
C CYS A 248 -11.61 -9.41 -17.36
N GLN A 249 -12.78 -8.92 -17.78
CA GLN A 249 -14.09 -9.38 -17.31
C GLN A 249 -14.13 -9.72 -15.80
N PRO A 250 -13.75 -8.80 -14.90
CA PRO A 250 -13.41 -9.13 -13.51
C PRO A 250 -14.62 -9.59 -12.66
N ARG A 251 -15.84 -9.48 -13.21
CA ARG A 251 -17.10 -9.96 -12.62
C ARG A 251 -17.45 -11.39 -13.03
N THR A 252 -16.73 -11.96 -14.00
CA THR A 252 -16.89 -13.32 -14.49
C THR A 252 -15.88 -14.22 -13.80
N LEU A 253 -16.27 -15.47 -13.51
CA LEU A 253 -15.33 -16.47 -12.99
C LEU A 253 -14.16 -16.61 -13.96
N ASP A 254 -12.94 -16.69 -13.44
CA ASP A 254 -11.69 -16.78 -14.20
C ASP A 254 -11.41 -15.60 -15.15
N GLY A 255 -12.23 -14.56 -15.19
CA GLY A 255 -12.06 -13.43 -16.12
C GLY A 255 -10.69 -12.76 -15.98
N LEU A 256 -10.23 -12.55 -14.74
CA LEU A 256 -8.93 -11.93 -14.45
C LEU A 256 -7.73 -12.71 -15.02
N ASN A 257 -7.91 -13.98 -15.42
CA ASN A 257 -6.86 -14.74 -16.09
C ASN A 257 -6.53 -14.15 -17.47
N ASN A 258 -7.49 -13.48 -18.12
CA ASN A 258 -7.31 -12.80 -19.40
C ASN A 258 -6.43 -11.54 -19.29
N CYS A 259 -6.24 -10.99 -18.09
CA CYS A 259 -5.38 -9.83 -17.90
C CYS A 259 -3.90 -10.18 -18.07
N GLN A 260 -3.20 -9.30 -18.78
CA GLN A 260 -1.73 -9.29 -18.84
C GLN A 260 -1.16 -8.45 -17.69
N PHE A 261 -1.29 -8.97 -16.48
CA PHE A 261 -0.68 -8.33 -15.30
C PHE A 261 0.84 -8.36 -15.40
N ILE A 262 1.49 -7.24 -15.07
CA ILE A 262 2.94 -7.08 -15.13
C ILE A 262 3.67 -8.10 -14.27
N TRP A 263 3.10 -8.49 -13.11
CA TRP A 263 3.69 -9.54 -12.28
C TRP A 263 3.77 -10.89 -13.01
N LYS A 264 2.89 -11.18 -13.98
CA LYS A 264 3.00 -12.41 -14.79
C LYS A 264 4.22 -12.39 -15.69
N ASP A 265 4.62 -11.22 -16.20
CA ASP A 265 5.85 -11.07 -16.98
C ASP A 265 7.09 -11.26 -16.09
N TYR A 266 7.11 -10.62 -14.92
CA TYR A 266 8.16 -10.83 -13.92
C TYR A 266 8.27 -12.32 -13.54
N GLN A 267 7.16 -12.97 -13.21
CA GLN A 267 7.12 -14.39 -12.86
C GLN A 267 7.64 -15.28 -14.01
N LYS A 268 7.22 -15.01 -15.25
CA LYS A 268 7.65 -15.75 -16.44
C LYS A 268 9.17 -15.63 -16.67
N LEU A 269 9.74 -14.48 -16.34
CA LEU A 269 11.18 -14.22 -16.47
C LEU A 269 12.01 -14.77 -15.30
N GLY A 270 11.37 -15.37 -14.29
CA GLY A 270 12.06 -16.04 -13.18
C GLY A 270 12.13 -15.24 -11.88
N TYR A 271 11.45 -14.09 -11.80
CA TYR A 271 11.32 -13.34 -10.56
C TYR A 271 10.33 -14.03 -9.62
N SER A 272 10.62 -13.98 -8.32
CA SER A 272 9.64 -14.31 -7.29
C SER A 272 8.64 -13.17 -7.14
N THR A 273 7.34 -13.46 -7.19
CA THR A 273 6.30 -12.43 -7.20
C THR A 273 5.44 -12.40 -5.93
N ALA A 274 5.04 -11.22 -5.48
CA ALA A 274 4.17 -11.05 -4.31
C ALA A 274 3.00 -10.08 -4.53
N TYR A 275 1.86 -10.40 -3.91
CA TYR A 275 0.72 -9.49 -3.76
C TYR A 275 0.09 -9.63 -2.38
N ALA A 276 0.01 -8.51 -1.66
CA ALA A 276 -0.76 -8.36 -0.44
C ALA A 276 -1.61 -7.10 -0.49
N GLU A 277 -2.81 -7.17 0.09
CA GLU A 277 -3.69 -6.03 0.26
C GLU A 277 -4.42 -6.21 1.59
N ASP A 278 -4.30 -5.23 2.48
CA ASP A 278 -5.02 -5.28 3.75
C ASP A 278 -6.54 -5.15 3.55
N TRP A 279 -7.29 -5.52 4.59
CA TRP A 279 -8.76 -5.48 4.59
C TRP A 279 -9.43 -6.18 3.40
N ALA A 280 -9.34 -7.50 3.44
CA ALA A 280 -9.81 -8.40 2.40
C ALA A 280 -11.25 -8.22 1.88
N PRO A 281 -12.24 -7.73 2.67
CA PRO A 281 -13.59 -7.43 2.17
C PRO A 281 -13.70 -6.36 1.08
N ILE A 282 -12.79 -5.38 1.05
CA ILE A 282 -12.78 -4.32 0.03
C ILE A 282 -11.60 -4.44 -0.95
N ALA A 283 -10.82 -5.51 -0.85
CA ALA A 283 -9.65 -5.72 -1.69
C ALA A 283 -9.98 -5.53 -3.18
N THR A 284 -9.07 -4.87 -3.90
CA THR A 284 -9.18 -4.33 -5.26
C THR A 284 -9.78 -5.33 -6.25
N PHE A 285 -9.35 -6.60 -6.17
CA PHE A 285 -9.77 -7.67 -7.09
C PHE A 285 -10.96 -8.49 -6.59
N ASN A 286 -11.47 -8.21 -5.38
CA ASN A 286 -12.57 -8.94 -4.75
C ASN A 286 -13.84 -8.07 -4.58
N TYR A 287 -13.70 -6.77 -4.35
CA TYR A 287 -14.85 -5.87 -4.16
C TYR A 287 -15.70 -5.78 -5.45
N PHE A 288 -16.91 -6.33 -5.40
CA PHE A 288 -17.81 -6.50 -6.56
C PHE A 288 -17.22 -7.27 -7.74
N LYS A 289 -16.25 -8.16 -7.49
CA LYS A 289 -15.48 -8.92 -8.49
C LYS A 289 -15.34 -10.37 -8.02
N LYS A 290 -14.84 -11.26 -8.88
CA LYS A 290 -14.70 -12.68 -8.55
C LYS A 290 -13.37 -13.05 -7.90
N GLY A 291 -12.41 -12.13 -7.90
CA GLY A 291 -11.04 -12.42 -7.49
C GLY A 291 -10.38 -13.44 -8.42
N PHE A 292 -9.29 -14.01 -7.94
CA PHE A 292 -8.55 -15.05 -8.66
C PHE A 292 -9.04 -16.41 -8.23
N ARG A 293 -9.05 -17.44 -9.09
CA ARG A 293 -9.32 -18.83 -8.63
C ARG A 293 -8.08 -19.51 -8.06
N TYR A 294 -6.94 -19.20 -8.65
CA TYR A 294 -5.62 -19.65 -8.19
C TYR A 294 -4.81 -18.42 -7.78
N PRO A 295 -3.83 -18.55 -6.86
CA PRO A 295 -2.95 -17.44 -6.50
C PRO A 295 -2.35 -16.76 -7.75
N PRO A 296 -2.50 -15.42 -7.91
CA PRO A 296 -1.99 -14.69 -9.08
C PRO A 296 -0.48 -14.46 -9.05
N THR A 297 0.15 -14.67 -7.90
CA THR A 297 1.58 -14.47 -7.60
C THR A 297 2.12 -15.65 -6.80
N ASP A 298 3.45 -15.79 -6.76
CA ASP A 298 4.13 -16.87 -6.01
C ASP A 298 3.86 -16.78 -4.49
N TYR A 299 3.85 -15.56 -3.96
CA TYR A 299 3.49 -15.22 -2.60
C TYR A 299 2.18 -14.42 -2.61
N TYR A 300 1.07 -15.08 -2.28
CA TYR A 300 -0.25 -14.46 -2.29
C TYR A 300 -0.86 -14.46 -0.88
N PHE A 301 -0.97 -13.29 -0.28
CA PHE A 301 -1.23 -13.15 1.15
C PHE A 301 -2.71 -13.00 1.52
N LYS A 302 -3.62 -13.11 0.55
CA LYS A 302 -5.07 -12.97 0.82
C LYS A 302 -5.60 -13.91 1.91
N PRO A 303 -5.25 -15.20 1.98
CA PRO A 303 -5.75 -16.08 3.03
C PRO A 303 -5.36 -15.61 4.44
N TYR A 304 -4.16 -15.04 4.60
CA TYR A 304 -3.74 -14.40 5.84
C TYR A 304 -4.61 -13.20 6.16
N MET A 305 -4.86 -12.31 5.19
CA MET A 305 -5.73 -11.15 5.40
C MET A 305 -7.20 -11.53 5.67
N ASP A 306 -7.70 -12.59 5.04
CA ASP A 306 -9.09 -13.08 5.21
C ASP A 306 -9.32 -13.62 6.62
N VAL A 307 -8.32 -14.24 7.26
CA VAL A 307 -8.49 -14.81 8.61
C VAL A 307 -8.42 -13.75 9.71
N LEU A 308 -7.82 -12.58 9.44
CA LEU A 308 -7.74 -11.48 10.40
C LEU A 308 -9.10 -10.97 10.86
N LYS A 309 -10.15 -11.09 10.04
CA LYS A 309 -11.52 -10.66 10.38
C LYS A 309 -12.14 -11.41 11.57
N TYR A 310 -11.54 -12.54 11.97
CA TYR A 310 -11.98 -13.33 13.13
C TYR A 310 -11.22 -12.98 14.42
N LEU A 311 -10.24 -12.08 14.35
CA LEU A 311 -9.61 -11.49 15.53
C LEU A 311 -10.42 -10.28 16.03
N GLU A 312 -10.20 -9.91 17.28
CA GLU A 312 -10.75 -8.66 17.82
C GLU A 312 -10.31 -7.47 16.96
N THR A 313 -11.24 -6.60 16.60
CA THR A 313 -11.00 -5.50 15.67
C THR A 313 -11.30 -4.18 16.35
N LYS A 314 -10.33 -3.25 16.34
CA LYS A 314 -10.56 -1.84 16.72
C LYS A 314 -10.75 -1.02 15.44
N ILE A 315 -11.85 -0.29 15.38
CA ILE A 315 -12.21 0.57 14.25
C ILE A 315 -11.62 1.97 14.46
N GLN A 316 -11.01 2.53 13.41
CA GLN A 316 -10.59 3.92 13.33
C GLN A 316 -11.13 4.53 12.04
N ASP A 317 -11.84 5.66 12.15
CA ASP A 317 -12.33 6.39 10.97
C ASP A 317 -13.09 5.48 9.98
N ASP A 318 -13.99 4.66 10.53
CA ASP A 318 -14.80 3.65 9.83
C ASP A 318 -14.01 2.56 9.08
N MET A 319 -12.72 2.38 9.41
CA MET A 319 -11.86 1.32 8.91
C MET A 319 -11.37 0.39 10.02
N PRO A 320 -11.19 -0.91 9.76
CA PRO A 320 -10.64 -1.86 10.72
C PRO A 320 -9.13 -1.70 10.86
N PHE A 321 -8.73 -0.78 11.73
CA PHE A 321 -7.34 -0.43 11.96
C PHE A 321 -6.56 -1.58 12.63
N CYS A 322 -7.09 -2.16 13.69
CA CYS A 322 -6.47 -3.31 14.38
C CYS A 322 -7.08 -4.64 13.94
N ALA A 323 -6.26 -5.67 13.85
CA ALA A 323 -6.68 -7.07 13.78
C ALA A 323 -5.92 -7.85 14.85
N GLY A 324 -6.60 -8.13 15.97
CA GLY A 324 -6.00 -8.62 17.20
C GLY A 324 -4.99 -7.62 17.76
N PRO A 325 -3.81 -8.08 18.21
CA PRO A 325 -2.84 -7.22 18.88
C PRO A 325 -2.03 -6.28 17.96
N GLU A 326 -2.24 -6.34 16.64
CA GLU A 326 -1.45 -5.62 15.64
C GLU A 326 -2.34 -4.82 14.69
N SER A 327 -1.83 -3.73 14.13
CA SER A 327 -2.57 -2.98 13.09
C SER A 327 -2.50 -3.73 11.75
N GLN A 328 -3.55 -3.61 10.93
CA GLN A 328 -3.55 -4.20 9.59
C GLN A 328 -2.48 -3.58 8.68
N GLY A 329 -2.22 -2.27 8.83
CA GLY A 329 -1.13 -1.59 8.13
C GLY A 329 0.25 -2.18 8.48
N ASP A 330 0.55 -2.38 9.76
CA ASP A 330 1.81 -3.01 10.19
C ASP A 330 1.95 -4.43 9.67
N ARG A 331 0.86 -5.20 9.66
CA ARG A 331 0.87 -6.56 9.10
C ARG A 331 1.31 -6.55 7.64
N THR A 332 0.77 -5.65 6.82
CA THR A 332 1.16 -5.52 5.41
C THR A 332 2.60 -5.02 5.24
N LEU A 333 3.04 -4.03 6.04
CA LEU A 333 4.43 -3.56 6.03
C LEU A 333 5.41 -4.66 6.44
N ASN A 334 5.06 -5.48 7.43
CA ASN A 334 5.86 -6.62 7.86
C ASN A 334 5.95 -7.68 6.75
N LEU A 335 4.87 -7.97 6.02
CA LEU A 335 4.94 -8.87 4.85
C LEU A 335 5.86 -8.32 3.76
N ALA A 336 5.80 -7.01 3.50
CA ALA A 336 6.68 -6.36 2.53
C ALA A 336 8.15 -6.46 2.94
N TYR A 337 8.44 -6.21 4.21
CA TYR A 337 9.78 -6.32 4.78
C TYR A 337 10.30 -7.76 4.73
N ASP A 338 9.51 -8.73 5.20
CA ASP A 338 9.88 -10.14 5.23
C ASP A 338 10.09 -10.69 3.82
N PHE A 339 9.25 -10.30 2.85
CA PHE A 339 9.44 -10.64 1.45
C PHE A 339 10.75 -10.08 0.88
N ALA A 340 10.96 -8.78 1.03
CA ALA A 340 12.12 -8.10 0.44
C ALA A 340 13.45 -8.55 1.06
N THR A 341 13.46 -8.87 2.35
CA THR A 341 14.65 -9.35 3.04
C THR A 341 14.92 -10.84 2.79
N THR A 342 13.88 -11.68 2.81
CA THR A 342 14.01 -13.13 2.55
C THR A 342 14.50 -13.41 1.13
N LEU A 343 14.10 -12.58 0.17
CA LEU A 343 14.46 -12.73 -1.24
C LEU A 343 15.50 -11.70 -1.69
N LYS A 344 16.20 -11.03 -0.78
CA LYS A 344 17.15 -9.96 -1.12
C LYS A 344 18.16 -10.36 -2.20
N ASP A 345 18.66 -11.60 -2.12
CA ASP A 345 19.67 -12.13 -3.04
C ASP A 345 19.07 -12.82 -4.29
N SER A 346 17.75 -12.77 -4.47
CA SER A 346 17.04 -13.35 -5.61
C SER A 346 16.16 -12.30 -6.30
N PRO A 347 16.07 -12.26 -7.63
CA PRO A 347 15.21 -11.31 -8.33
C PRO A 347 13.75 -11.46 -7.88
N SER A 348 13.12 -10.35 -7.48
CA SER A 348 11.77 -10.33 -6.94
C SER A 348 10.95 -9.12 -7.40
N PHE A 349 9.62 -9.28 -7.46
CA PHE A 349 8.66 -8.21 -7.73
C PHE A 349 7.49 -8.33 -6.75
N GLY A 350 7.29 -7.35 -5.88
CA GLY A 350 6.23 -7.40 -4.86
C GLY A 350 5.40 -6.13 -4.83
N ILE A 351 4.09 -6.27 -4.65
CA ILE A 351 3.17 -5.15 -4.40
C ILE A 351 2.43 -5.39 -3.08
N PHE A 352 2.49 -4.40 -2.20
CA PHE A 352 1.89 -4.44 -0.86
C PHE A 352 1.03 -3.20 -0.66
N TRP A 353 -0.27 -3.42 -0.49
CA TRP A 353 -1.29 -2.39 -0.54
C TRP A 353 -1.98 -2.21 0.82
N MET A 354 -2.09 -0.97 1.28
CA MET A 354 -2.71 -0.64 2.56
C MET A 354 -3.84 0.37 2.39
N ASN A 355 -4.96 0.09 3.04
CA ASN A 355 -6.20 0.85 3.00
C ASN A 355 -6.60 1.32 4.41
N THR A 356 -6.32 0.53 5.45
CA THR A 356 -7.01 0.62 6.75
C THR A 356 -6.70 1.87 7.57
N PHE A 357 -5.66 2.64 7.20
CA PHE A 357 -5.27 3.84 7.92
C PHE A 357 -5.32 5.12 7.08
N SER A 358 -5.88 5.06 5.85
CA SER A 358 -5.84 6.18 4.91
C SER A 358 -7.11 6.36 4.06
N HIS A 359 -7.89 5.30 3.83
CA HIS A 359 -8.97 5.30 2.83
C HIS A 359 -10.09 6.33 3.08
N ASN A 360 -10.59 6.46 4.33
CA ASN A 360 -11.81 7.24 4.61
C ASN A 360 -11.56 8.69 5.02
N VAL A 361 -10.55 8.93 5.86
CA VAL A 361 -10.34 10.23 6.51
C VAL A 361 -8.93 10.74 6.21
N ILE A 362 -8.86 11.95 5.66
CA ILE A 362 -7.63 12.57 5.16
C ILE A 362 -6.54 12.77 6.24
N THR A 363 -6.91 12.82 7.52
CA THR A 363 -5.96 13.04 8.61
C THR A 363 -5.44 11.75 9.25
N THR A 364 -6.10 10.60 9.05
CA THR A 364 -5.74 9.30 9.65
C THR A 364 -4.32 8.82 9.34
N PRO A 365 -3.73 9.07 8.14
CA PRO A 365 -2.37 8.61 7.84
C PRO A 365 -1.31 9.06 8.85
N LYS A 366 -1.54 10.17 9.56
CA LYS A 366 -0.63 10.67 10.60
C LYS A 366 -0.43 9.69 11.77
N THR A 367 -1.38 8.81 12.01
CA THR A 367 -1.31 7.79 13.07
C THR A 367 -0.26 6.72 12.78
N MET A 368 0.15 6.59 11.51
CA MET A 368 1.10 5.59 11.03
C MET A 368 2.46 6.19 10.61
N ASP A 369 2.66 7.51 10.71
CA ASP A 369 3.88 8.18 10.23
C ASP A 369 5.16 7.58 10.84
N GLU A 370 5.24 7.41 12.16
CA GLU A 370 6.44 6.81 12.77
C GLU A 370 6.62 5.35 12.36
N ARG A 371 5.54 4.57 12.25
CA ARG A 371 5.59 3.15 11.88
C ARG A 371 6.08 2.96 10.44
N VAL A 372 5.62 3.80 9.51
CA VAL A 372 6.04 3.77 8.10
C VAL A 372 7.48 4.28 7.97
N LYS A 373 7.88 5.33 8.70
CA LYS A 373 9.30 5.72 8.79
C LYS A 373 10.18 4.56 9.26
N THR A 374 9.81 3.88 10.34
CA THR A 374 10.55 2.73 10.86
C THR A 374 10.62 1.58 9.86
N PHE A 375 9.58 1.36 9.06
CA PHE A 375 9.64 0.41 7.96
C PHE A 375 10.73 0.77 6.93
N PHE A 376 10.82 2.04 6.49
CA PHE A 376 11.89 2.45 5.58
C PHE A 376 13.29 2.42 6.23
N GLU A 377 13.40 2.70 7.53
CA GLU A 377 14.64 2.50 8.30
C GLU A 377 15.10 1.04 8.29
N LYS A 378 14.16 0.10 8.43
CA LYS A 378 14.42 -1.33 8.32
C LYS A 378 14.83 -1.72 6.89
N LEU A 379 14.19 -1.20 5.85
CA LEU A 379 14.60 -1.45 4.46
C LEU A 379 16.03 -0.98 4.19
N LYS A 380 16.42 0.20 4.70
CA LYS A 380 17.79 0.70 4.54
C LYS A 380 18.80 -0.15 5.31
N SER A 381 18.56 -0.38 6.59
CA SER A 381 19.49 -1.11 7.47
C SER A 381 19.66 -2.59 7.10
N SER A 382 18.64 -3.21 6.48
CA SER A 382 18.74 -4.56 5.91
C SER A 382 19.36 -4.59 4.51
N GLY A 383 19.66 -3.42 3.92
CA GLY A 383 20.25 -3.24 2.59
C GLY A 383 19.29 -3.54 1.44
N VAL A 384 17.97 -3.56 1.66
CA VAL A 384 16.98 -3.71 0.57
C VAL A 384 17.05 -2.50 -0.37
N LEU A 385 17.22 -1.29 0.17
CA LEU A 385 17.36 -0.07 -0.66
C LEU A 385 18.64 -0.04 -1.51
N ASP A 386 19.65 -0.84 -1.17
CA ASP A 386 20.90 -0.92 -1.93
C ASP A 386 20.80 -1.92 -3.09
N GLU A 387 19.80 -2.81 -3.04
CA GLU A 387 19.67 -3.95 -3.96
C GLU A 387 18.47 -3.81 -4.92
N SER A 388 17.41 -3.12 -4.48
CA SER A 388 16.12 -3.05 -5.18
C SER A 388 15.70 -1.63 -5.50
N ILE A 389 14.91 -1.46 -6.56
CA ILE A 389 14.10 -0.26 -6.76
C ILE A 389 12.91 -0.36 -5.81
N VAL A 390 12.72 0.65 -4.95
CA VAL A 390 11.58 0.72 -4.03
C VAL A 390 10.68 1.87 -4.43
N VAL A 391 9.40 1.58 -4.55
CA VAL A 391 8.36 2.52 -4.97
C VAL A 391 7.39 2.71 -3.81
N LEU A 392 7.20 3.95 -3.37
CA LEU A 392 6.11 4.35 -2.48
C LEU A 392 5.15 5.23 -3.27
N LEU A 393 3.93 4.76 -3.52
CA LEU A 393 2.93 5.54 -4.25
C LEU A 393 1.53 5.43 -3.64
N SER A 394 0.65 6.31 -4.10
CA SER A 394 -0.80 6.15 -3.98
C SER A 394 -1.39 6.01 -5.38
N ASP A 395 -2.54 5.37 -5.47
CA ASP A 395 -3.32 5.16 -6.68
C ASP A 395 -4.21 6.36 -7.01
N HIS A 396 -4.78 6.99 -5.99
CA HIS A 396 -5.47 8.27 -6.02
C HIS A 396 -5.27 9.03 -4.71
N GLY A 397 -5.76 10.28 -4.60
CA GLY A 397 -5.87 10.93 -3.30
C GLY A 397 -7.26 10.79 -2.69
N VAL A 398 -7.56 11.61 -1.69
CA VAL A 398 -8.81 11.48 -0.92
C VAL A 398 -10.06 11.61 -1.80
N ARG A 399 -11.03 10.71 -1.59
CA ARG A 399 -12.31 10.69 -2.31
C ARG A 399 -13.52 11.12 -1.48
N PHE A 400 -13.31 11.39 -0.20
CA PHE A 400 -14.37 11.64 0.78
C PHE A 400 -14.13 12.91 1.60
N GLY A 401 -15.19 13.36 2.27
CA GLY A 401 -15.17 14.52 3.16
C GLY A 401 -15.26 15.86 2.42
N ASN A 402 -15.48 16.93 3.18
CA ASN A 402 -15.79 18.26 2.63
C ASN A 402 -14.68 18.85 1.76
N ILE A 403 -13.44 18.37 1.91
CA ILE A 403 -12.30 18.87 1.13
C ILE A 403 -12.52 18.70 -0.38
N ILE A 404 -13.22 17.65 -0.83
CA ILE A 404 -13.43 17.35 -2.25
C ILE A 404 -14.26 18.41 -2.98
N ASN A 405 -15.00 19.24 -2.24
CA ASN A 405 -15.79 20.35 -2.79
C ASN A 405 -14.99 21.64 -2.97
N THR A 406 -13.71 21.64 -2.58
CA THR A 406 -12.83 22.81 -2.68
C THR A 406 -11.89 22.69 -3.89
N THR A 407 -11.38 23.83 -4.34
CA THR A 407 -10.31 23.91 -5.34
C THR A 407 -9.07 23.10 -4.95
N ARG A 408 -8.75 23.02 -3.66
CA ARG A 408 -7.67 22.14 -3.17
C ARG A 408 -8.02 20.68 -3.30
N GLY A 409 -9.26 20.32 -2.94
CA GLY A 409 -9.82 18.98 -3.13
C GLY A 409 -9.70 18.46 -4.54
N TYR A 410 -9.85 19.35 -5.54
CA TYR A 410 -9.64 19.00 -6.94
C TYR A 410 -8.26 18.41 -7.20
N TYR A 411 -7.19 19.03 -6.70
CA TYR A 411 -5.81 18.55 -6.84
C TYR A 411 -5.50 17.40 -5.90
N GLU A 412 -5.95 17.47 -4.65
CA GLU A 412 -5.77 16.40 -3.65
C GLU A 412 -6.33 15.07 -4.18
N LEU A 413 -7.50 15.09 -4.81
CA LEU A 413 -8.13 13.90 -5.39
C LEU A 413 -7.33 13.31 -6.57
N ARG A 414 -6.57 14.13 -7.32
CA ARG A 414 -6.01 13.79 -8.65
C ARG A 414 -4.50 13.61 -8.68
N LEU A 415 -3.77 14.19 -7.71
CA LEU A 415 -2.32 14.13 -7.59
C LEU A 415 -1.90 13.23 -6.41
N PRO A 416 -1.97 11.90 -6.56
CA PRO A 416 -1.43 10.97 -5.56
C PRO A 416 0.07 11.16 -5.37
N MET A 417 0.58 10.76 -4.19
CA MET A 417 2.03 10.71 -3.98
C MET A 417 2.70 9.65 -4.86
N ASN A 418 3.93 9.91 -5.29
CA ASN A 418 4.78 8.94 -5.98
C ASN A 418 6.25 9.25 -5.70
N TYR A 419 6.91 8.32 -5.01
CA TYR A 419 8.29 8.39 -4.57
C TYR A 419 9.00 7.10 -4.98
N VAL A 420 10.16 7.22 -5.60
CA VAL A 420 10.90 6.04 -6.10
C VAL A 420 12.38 6.15 -5.75
N SER A 421 12.95 5.10 -5.15
CA SER A 421 14.38 4.99 -4.91
C SER A 421 15.05 4.19 -6.02
N LEU A 422 16.25 4.63 -6.42
CA LEU A 422 17.13 3.88 -7.31
C LEU A 422 18.38 3.47 -6.51
N PRO A 423 18.79 2.19 -6.54
CA PRO A 423 20.02 1.79 -5.85
C PRO A 423 21.26 2.33 -6.58
N ASP A 424 22.35 2.60 -5.85
CA ASP A 424 23.57 3.24 -6.37
C ASP A 424 24.17 2.53 -7.60
N TRP A 425 24.12 1.19 -7.60
CA TRP A 425 24.60 0.39 -8.73
C TRP A 425 23.75 0.62 -9.99
N PHE A 426 22.44 0.85 -9.85
CA PHE A 426 21.54 1.10 -10.98
C PHE A 426 21.83 2.49 -11.57
N ILE A 427 22.01 3.49 -10.70
CA ILE A 427 22.42 4.85 -11.08
C ILE A 427 23.72 4.83 -11.89
N THR A 428 24.70 4.07 -11.41
CA THR A 428 26.01 3.92 -12.07
C THR A 428 25.92 3.18 -13.39
N ALA A 429 25.11 2.12 -13.46
CA ALA A 429 24.97 1.28 -14.65
C ALA A 429 24.13 1.93 -15.77
N TYR A 430 23.18 2.79 -15.39
CA TYR A 430 22.19 3.39 -16.31
C TYR A 430 22.13 4.93 -16.15
N PRO A 431 23.24 5.65 -16.46
CA PRO A 431 23.33 7.10 -16.21
C PRO A 431 22.41 7.93 -17.12
N LYS A 432 22.07 7.43 -18.33
CA LYS A 432 21.14 8.12 -19.24
C LYS A 432 19.71 8.01 -18.71
N GLU A 433 19.33 6.81 -18.30
CA GLU A 433 18.04 6.48 -17.71
C GLU A 433 17.82 7.28 -16.43
N THR A 434 18.84 7.34 -15.58
CA THR A 434 18.82 8.11 -14.33
C THR A 434 18.65 9.60 -14.58
N ARG A 435 19.36 10.18 -15.56
CA ARG A 435 19.19 11.59 -15.91
C ARG A 435 17.78 11.91 -16.39
N ASN A 436 17.23 11.07 -17.27
CA ASN A 436 15.85 11.24 -17.74
C ASN A 436 14.87 11.14 -16.57
N PHE A 437 15.09 10.18 -15.68
CA PHE A 437 14.28 9.97 -14.49
C PHE A 437 14.26 11.20 -13.58
N ASP A 438 15.42 11.79 -13.32
CA ASP A 438 15.55 13.04 -12.56
C ASP A 438 14.83 14.21 -13.22
N ASP A 439 15.03 14.38 -14.53
CA ASP A 439 14.37 15.44 -15.30
C ASP A 439 12.84 15.28 -15.26
N ASN A 440 12.35 14.04 -15.33
CA ASN A 440 10.92 13.71 -15.34
C ASN A 440 10.22 13.97 -14.01
N THR A 441 10.94 14.09 -12.88
CA THR A 441 10.34 14.38 -11.56
C THR A 441 9.54 15.69 -11.51
N LYS A 442 9.83 16.60 -12.44
CA LYS A 442 9.22 17.95 -12.55
C LYS A 442 8.18 18.05 -13.67
N LEU A 443 7.86 16.94 -14.32
CA LEU A 443 6.96 16.91 -15.48
C LEU A 443 5.62 16.24 -15.14
N LEU A 444 4.65 16.42 -16.04
CA LEU A 444 3.40 15.69 -16.00
C LEU A 444 3.65 14.21 -16.32
N THR A 445 3.36 13.36 -15.36
CA THR A 445 3.46 11.90 -15.47
C THR A 445 2.15 11.26 -15.07
N SER A 446 1.86 10.06 -15.57
CA SER A 446 0.65 9.33 -15.21
C SER A 446 0.94 7.91 -14.75
N THR A 447 -0.07 7.25 -14.20
CA THR A 447 -0.01 5.84 -13.83
C THR A 447 0.44 4.93 -14.99
N TYR A 448 0.14 5.30 -16.24
CA TYR A 448 0.61 4.56 -17.41
C TYR A 448 2.13 4.68 -17.61
N ASP A 449 2.75 5.82 -17.31
CA ASP A 449 4.21 5.94 -17.39
C ASP A 449 4.89 5.07 -16.33
N MET A 450 4.27 4.92 -15.15
CA MET A 450 4.74 3.98 -14.13
C MET A 450 4.63 2.52 -14.62
N TYR A 451 3.52 2.13 -15.25
CA TYR A 451 3.38 0.82 -15.90
C TYR A 451 4.48 0.58 -16.95
N MET A 452 4.73 1.56 -17.82
CA MET A 452 5.82 1.49 -18.80
C MET A 452 7.20 1.38 -18.12
N THR A 453 7.37 2.00 -16.95
CA THR A 453 8.61 1.91 -16.16
C THR A 453 8.83 0.51 -15.59
N LEU A 454 7.77 -0.12 -15.05
CA LEU A 454 7.86 -1.49 -14.57
C LEU A 454 8.26 -2.47 -15.67
N GLN A 455 7.80 -2.24 -16.90
CA GLN A 455 8.23 -2.99 -18.08
C GLN A 455 9.68 -2.69 -18.49
N HIS A 456 10.08 -1.41 -18.44
CA HIS A 456 11.43 -1.00 -18.82
C HIS A 456 12.49 -1.60 -17.88
N ILE A 457 12.18 -1.76 -16.59
CA ILE A 457 13.06 -2.45 -15.63
C ILE A 457 13.38 -3.88 -16.09
N LEU A 458 12.39 -4.63 -16.62
CA LEU A 458 12.63 -5.97 -17.17
C LEU A 458 13.54 -5.92 -18.42
N SER A 459 13.32 -4.94 -19.30
CA SER A 459 14.15 -4.73 -20.49
C SER A 459 15.60 -4.39 -20.12
N LEU A 460 15.83 -3.57 -19.09
CA LEU A 460 17.16 -3.21 -18.60
C LEU A 460 17.84 -4.39 -17.88
N SER A 461 17.05 -5.31 -17.31
CA SER A 461 17.53 -6.50 -16.59
C SER A 461 18.16 -7.57 -17.49
N GLY A 462 18.43 -7.27 -18.77
CA GLY A 462 19.08 -8.19 -19.72
C GLY A 462 18.21 -9.38 -20.15
N THR A 463 16.94 -9.36 -19.79
CA THR A 463 15.98 -10.41 -20.15
C THR A 463 15.58 -10.28 -21.63
N ASN A 464 15.19 -11.39 -22.26
CA ASN A 464 14.54 -11.35 -23.58
C ASN A 464 13.08 -10.86 -23.42
N TYR A 465 12.94 -9.58 -23.10
CA TYR A 465 11.67 -8.92 -22.86
C TYR A 465 11.46 -7.79 -23.85
N THR A 466 10.31 -7.81 -24.52
CA THR A 466 9.87 -6.73 -25.40
C THR A 466 8.79 -5.95 -24.68
N MET A 467 9.06 -4.67 -24.41
CA MET A 467 8.06 -3.77 -23.84
C MET A 467 6.84 -3.67 -24.76
N ARG A 468 5.65 -3.72 -24.16
CA ARG A 468 4.38 -3.55 -24.86
C ARG A 468 3.86 -2.13 -24.55
N PRO A 469 3.36 -1.38 -25.54
CA PRO A 469 2.71 -0.10 -25.27
C PRO A 469 1.56 -0.28 -24.28
N SER A 470 1.33 0.73 -23.43
CA SER A 470 0.10 0.81 -22.64
C SER A 470 -1.09 0.84 -23.59
N LEU A 471 -2.07 -0.05 -23.38
CA LEU A 471 -3.24 -0.14 -24.26
C LEU A 471 -4.06 1.16 -24.23
N ALA A 472 -4.19 1.75 -23.04
CA ALA A 472 -4.91 2.99 -22.85
C ALA A 472 -4.08 4.26 -23.12
N CYS A 473 -2.76 4.13 -23.24
CA CYS A 473 -1.88 5.24 -23.61
C CYS A 473 -0.67 4.75 -24.44
N PRO A 474 -0.85 4.49 -25.75
CA PRO A 474 0.23 3.92 -26.57
C PRO A 474 1.50 4.78 -26.68
N ASN A 475 1.37 6.09 -26.44
CA ASN A 475 2.47 7.06 -26.47
C ASN A 475 3.10 7.33 -25.09
N CYS A 476 2.51 6.78 -24.01
CA CYS A 476 3.11 6.84 -22.69
C CYS A 476 4.43 6.06 -22.69
N ARG A 477 5.36 6.51 -21.85
CA ARG A 477 6.75 6.05 -21.90
C ARG A 477 7.28 5.84 -20.51
N SER A 478 8.39 5.11 -20.41
CA SER A 478 8.98 4.88 -19.10
C SER A 478 9.49 6.20 -18.50
N LEU A 479 9.45 6.31 -17.17
CA LEU A 479 10.10 7.36 -16.40
C LEU A 479 11.62 7.37 -16.58
N PHE A 480 12.24 6.30 -17.10
CA PHE A 480 13.65 6.26 -17.51
C PHE A 480 13.91 6.79 -18.93
N GLU A 481 12.85 7.12 -19.68
CA GLU A 481 12.93 7.74 -20.99
C GLU A 481 12.58 9.23 -20.89
N LYS A 482 13.13 10.07 -21.77
CA LYS A 482 12.83 11.50 -21.76
C LYS A 482 11.35 11.75 -22.01
N ILE A 483 10.63 12.31 -21.03
CA ILE A 483 9.25 12.76 -21.22
C ILE A 483 9.24 14.14 -21.89
N PRO A 484 8.36 14.39 -22.88
CA PRO A 484 8.27 15.70 -23.51
C PRO A 484 7.94 16.78 -22.47
N LEU A 485 8.63 17.92 -22.55
CA LEU A 485 8.33 19.08 -21.70
C LEU A 485 6.90 19.59 -21.98
N GLU A 486 6.56 19.75 -23.26
CA GLU A 486 5.24 20.20 -23.71
C GLU A 486 4.25 19.03 -23.84
N ARG A 487 3.87 18.47 -22.70
CA ARG A 487 2.95 17.33 -22.57
C ARG A 487 1.61 17.77 -21.97
N SER A 488 0.52 17.47 -22.68
CA SER A 488 -0.85 17.65 -22.18
C SER A 488 -1.35 16.42 -21.42
N CYS A 489 -2.49 16.53 -20.73
CA CYS A 489 -3.18 15.39 -20.15
C CYS A 489 -3.52 14.30 -21.18
N ASN A 490 -3.96 14.68 -22.37
CA ASN A 490 -4.23 13.73 -23.46
C ASN A 490 -2.96 12.99 -23.91
N ASP A 491 -1.82 13.69 -24.01
CA ASP A 491 -0.51 13.07 -24.30
C ASP A 491 -0.05 12.12 -23.17
N ALA A 492 -0.60 12.27 -21.97
CA ALA A 492 -0.34 11.42 -20.79
C ALA A 492 -1.41 10.35 -20.55
N GLY A 493 -2.41 10.23 -21.44
CA GLY A 493 -3.53 9.31 -21.29
C GLY A 493 -4.45 9.62 -20.11
N ILE A 494 -4.43 10.86 -19.60
CA ILE A 494 -5.25 11.31 -18.49
C ILE A 494 -6.56 11.86 -19.07
N PRO A 495 -7.74 11.27 -18.75
CA PRO A 495 -9.02 11.80 -19.19
C PRO A 495 -9.28 13.21 -18.63
N ASP A 496 -10.00 14.05 -19.38
CA ASP A 496 -10.22 15.47 -19.03
C ASP A 496 -10.78 15.68 -17.62
N ILE A 497 -11.71 14.83 -17.17
CA ILE A 497 -12.30 14.88 -15.82
C ILE A 497 -11.28 14.65 -14.70
N TRP A 498 -10.18 13.97 -15.00
CA TRP A 498 -9.08 13.65 -14.08
C TRP A 498 -7.81 14.47 -14.34
N CYS A 499 -7.80 15.26 -15.41
CA CYS A 499 -6.72 16.18 -15.72
C CYS A 499 -6.59 17.22 -14.61
N THR A 500 -5.37 17.67 -14.33
CA THR A 500 -5.09 18.75 -13.36
C THR A 500 -4.48 19.99 -14.01
N CYS A 501 -4.22 19.92 -15.32
CA CYS A 501 -3.63 21.03 -16.07
C CYS A 501 -4.67 22.10 -16.39
N ASN A 502 -4.26 23.36 -16.28
CA ASN A 502 -4.98 24.53 -16.79
C ASN A 502 -6.39 24.69 -16.17
N LEU A 503 -6.55 24.37 -14.89
CA LEU A 503 -7.77 24.71 -14.18
C LEU A 503 -7.86 26.24 -14.08
N ASP A 504 -8.94 26.82 -14.59
CA ASP A 504 -9.23 28.25 -14.42
C ASP A 504 -9.66 28.51 -12.97
N LEU A 505 -8.70 28.91 -12.13
CA LEU A 505 -8.91 29.16 -10.71
C LEU A 505 -9.68 30.46 -10.43
N ASN A 506 -9.94 31.25 -11.47
CA ASN A 506 -10.70 32.51 -11.38
C ASN A 506 -12.23 32.32 -11.33
N THR A 507 -12.73 31.08 -11.48
CA THR A 507 -14.18 30.82 -11.55
C THR A 507 -14.76 30.05 -10.36
N SER A 508 -13.94 29.68 -9.37
CA SER A 508 -14.40 28.93 -8.19
C SER A 508 -14.03 29.69 -6.91
N GLU A 509 -15.00 30.44 -6.38
CA GLU A 509 -14.93 31.05 -5.04
C GLU A 509 -14.80 29.94 -3.97
N ASP A 510 -13.90 30.16 -3.00
CA ASP A 510 -13.61 29.29 -1.84
C ASP A 510 -14.80 29.12 -0.89
#